data_AF-A0A817C297-F1
#
_entry.id   AF-A0A817C297-F1
#
_cell.length_a   1.000
_cell.length_b   1.000
_cell.length_c   1.000
_cell.angle_alpha   90.00
_cell.angle_beta   90.00
_cell.angle_gamma   90.00
#
_symmetry.space_group_name_H-M   'P 1'
#
loop_
_entity.id
_entity.type
_entity.pdbx_description
1 polymer ?
#
loop_
_entity_poly.entity_id
_entity_poly.type
_entity_poly.pdbx_seq_one_letter_code
_entity_poly.pdbx_strand_id
1 'polypeptide(L)'
;MLPIQLAITFVFETYIHAKDKPTMTGWVEYLCKQFTAFKPVAVWFLAHMTQDDTWLTKVLVRCPNHTIRHMFAHVLIDVLYKSRFRDSSNEDSLVVQQFIRKYLSIISESGARLSIRYMSEYFVFLHDFARNGIDECYLLLDCLCIQQLITFYMLHRGRQPKQSSSNNNNNDDGNTNSDNENQSTTNLLMTTNGIDDDIIPLNTIRLPTNNNLNCPGIFEKMFPLIALLLETERTRSNLENFDLHLFIENDFAFIQQQILDNINLKATAHIIQLIYYKNDVYTNKIVNLLSQRITNYKNDMNSIQALFKVLTYLIEQYPNNITNDNTNDQQQQQQ
;
A
#
# COMPACT_ATOMS: atom_id res chain seq x y z
N MET A 1 -1.36 33.83 11.84
CA MET A 1 -0.62 32.76 11.13
C MET A 1 0.45 32.14 12.04
N LEU A 2 1.45 32.90 12.52
CA LEU A 2 2.55 32.38 13.36
C LEU A 2 2.12 31.60 14.62
N PRO A 3 1.12 32.05 15.43
CA PRO A 3 0.71 31.29 16.61
C PRO A 3 0.12 29.91 16.29
N ILE A 4 -0.59 29.81 15.15
CA ILE A 4 -1.20 28.54 14.72
C ILE A 4 -0.12 27.61 14.17
N GLN A 5 0.86 28.13 13.42
CA GLN A 5 2.01 27.36 12.96
C GLN A 5 2.80 26.76 14.13
N LEU A 6 3.08 27.57 15.17
CA LEU A 6 3.72 27.10 16.39
C LEU A 6 2.90 26.01 17.09
N ALA A 7 1.57 26.17 17.16
CA ALA A 7 0.69 25.16 17.73
C ALA A 7 0.72 23.84 16.93
N ILE A 8 0.69 23.92 15.59
CA ILE A 8 0.79 22.76 14.69
C ILE A 8 2.12 22.04 14.91
N THR A 9 3.24 22.76 14.86
CA THR A 9 4.57 22.21 15.08
C THR A 9 4.68 21.58 16.47
N PHE A 10 4.22 22.29 17.52
CA PHE A 10 4.22 21.76 18.88
C PHE A 10 3.44 20.44 18.99
N VAL A 11 2.25 20.36 18.38
CA VAL A 11 1.43 19.15 18.42
C VAL A 11 2.14 17.99 17.72
N PHE A 12 2.65 18.18 16.50
CA PHE A 12 3.28 17.08 15.75
C PHE A 12 4.65 16.67 16.28
N GLU A 13 5.47 17.61 16.78
CA GLU A 13 6.68 17.24 17.52
C GLU A 13 6.35 16.48 18.80
N THR A 14 5.27 16.86 19.50
CA THR A 14 4.80 16.09 20.65
C THR A 14 4.32 14.69 20.25
N TYR A 15 3.69 14.53 19.08
CA TYR A 15 3.23 13.22 18.58
C TYR A 15 4.40 12.27 18.33
N ILE A 16 5.52 12.77 17.82
CA ILE A 16 6.72 11.96 17.56
C ILE A 16 7.26 11.33 18.85
N HIS A 17 7.17 12.06 19.98
CA HIS A 17 7.74 11.63 21.26
C HIS A 17 6.73 11.07 22.25
N ALA A 18 5.44 11.08 21.93
CA ALA A 18 4.38 10.66 22.85
C ALA A 18 4.34 9.14 22.98
N LYS A 19 4.54 8.64 24.20
CA LYS A 19 4.40 7.21 24.53
C LYS A 19 2.93 6.82 24.72
N ASP A 20 2.16 7.59 25.49
CA ASP A 20 0.69 7.50 25.61
C ASP A 20 0.13 8.82 26.17
N LYS A 21 -0.88 9.42 25.52
CA LYS A 21 -1.54 10.64 26.02
C LYS A 21 -3.05 10.69 25.67
N PRO A 22 -3.96 10.68 26.66
CA PRO A 22 -5.42 10.72 26.43
C PRO A 22 -5.95 12.07 25.90
N THR A 23 -5.15 13.13 25.91
CA THR A 23 -5.56 14.48 25.47
C THR A 23 -5.38 14.74 23.97
N MET A 24 -4.88 13.77 23.21
CA MET A 24 -4.52 13.97 21.79
C MET A 24 -5.73 14.24 20.90
N THR A 25 -6.89 13.64 21.19
CA THR A 25 -8.13 13.89 20.45
C THR A 25 -8.54 15.35 20.48
N GLY A 26 -8.43 16.03 21.64
CA GLY A 26 -8.76 17.45 21.76
C GLY A 26 -7.85 18.35 20.92
N TRP A 27 -6.57 18.00 20.81
CA TRP A 27 -5.62 18.71 19.94
C TRP A 27 -5.93 18.49 18.46
N VAL A 28 -6.29 17.26 18.04
CA VAL A 28 -6.74 16.98 16.66
C VAL A 28 -7.95 17.84 16.31
N GLU A 29 -8.98 17.82 17.16
CA GLU A 29 -10.19 18.60 16.91
C GLU A 29 -9.90 20.10 16.83
N TYR A 30 -9.02 20.60 17.70
CA TYR A 30 -8.56 21.98 17.64
C TYR A 30 -7.87 22.29 16.31
N LEU A 31 -6.91 21.45 15.88
CA LEU A 31 -6.20 21.64 14.61
C LEU A 31 -7.15 21.61 13.41
N CYS A 32 -8.05 20.63 13.33
CA CYS A 32 -9.07 20.55 12.27
C CYS A 32 -9.93 21.82 12.20
N LYS A 33 -10.31 22.39 13.36
CA LYS A 33 -11.02 23.67 13.42
C LYS A 33 -10.17 24.83 12.89
N GLN A 34 -8.88 24.88 13.23
CA GLN A 34 -7.98 25.92 12.72
C GLN A 34 -7.81 25.84 11.20
N PHE A 35 -7.62 24.65 10.64
CA PHE A 35 -7.48 24.47 9.19
C PHE A 35 -8.75 24.86 8.43
N THR A 36 -9.92 24.50 8.96
CA THR A 36 -11.21 24.88 8.38
C THR A 36 -11.45 26.39 8.47
N ALA A 37 -11.06 27.01 9.59
CA ALA A 37 -11.23 28.45 9.80
C ALA A 37 -10.25 29.30 8.97
N PHE A 38 -9.04 28.81 8.73
CA PHE A 38 -7.97 29.56 8.10
C PHE A 38 -7.31 28.80 6.95
N LYS A 39 -7.88 28.92 5.75
CA LYS A 39 -7.34 28.29 4.53
C LYS A 39 -5.83 28.53 4.28
N PRO A 40 -5.25 29.73 4.48
CA PRO A 40 -3.80 29.93 4.31
C PRO A 40 -2.94 29.05 5.22
N VAL A 41 -3.46 28.63 6.38
CA VAL A 41 -2.78 27.71 7.29
C VAL A 41 -2.77 26.29 6.72
N ALA A 42 -3.88 25.86 6.11
CA ALA A 42 -3.97 24.57 5.43
C ALA A 42 -3.00 24.49 4.23
N VAL A 43 -2.95 25.55 3.40
CA VAL A 43 -2.01 25.66 2.28
C VAL A 43 -0.56 25.58 2.79
N TRP A 44 -0.22 26.37 3.80
CA TRP A 44 1.11 26.36 4.41
C TRP A 44 1.47 24.97 4.96
N PHE A 45 0.53 24.29 5.62
CA PHE A 45 0.77 22.99 6.23
C PHE A 45 1.12 21.92 5.19
N LEU A 46 0.39 21.86 4.07
CA LEU A 46 0.69 20.96 2.96
C LEU A 46 2.01 21.32 2.26
N ALA A 47 2.25 22.61 2.03
CA ALA A 47 3.49 23.09 1.42
C ALA A 47 4.72 22.80 2.30
N HIS A 48 4.60 22.96 3.62
CA HIS A 48 5.66 22.62 4.57
C HIS A 48 6.00 21.12 4.52
N MET A 49 5.00 20.24 4.53
CA MET A 49 5.22 18.79 4.42
C MET A 49 5.76 18.33 3.05
N THR A 50 5.62 19.17 2.03
CA THR A 50 6.24 18.91 0.72
C THR A 50 7.75 19.18 0.77
N GLN A 51 8.17 20.18 1.55
CA GLN A 51 9.56 20.58 1.72
C GLN A 51 10.30 19.72 2.76
N ASP A 52 9.63 19.39 3.86
CA ASP A 52 10.14 18.56 4.95
C ASP A 52 9.16 17.43 5.27
N ASP A 53 9.55 16.19 4.96
CA ASP A 53 8.74 15.00 5.21
C ASP A 53 8.93 14.39 6.60
N THR A 54 9.62 15.09 7.51
CA THR A 54 9.91 14.60 8.86
C THR A 54 8.65 14.16 9.59
N TRP A 55 7.56 14.92 9.51
CA TRP A 55 6.30 14.54 10.14
C TRP A 55 5.67 13.31 9.47
N LEU A 56 5.64 13.26 8.14
CA LEU A 56 5.13 12.09 7.41
C LEU A 56 5.93 10.83 7.80
N THR A 57 7.25 10.92 7.82
CA THR A 57 8.10 9.76 8.09
C THR A 57 8.11 9.37 9.56
N LYS A 58 8.27 10.32 10.49
CA LYS A 58 8.34 10.01 11.93
C LYS A 58 6.96 9.67 12.51
N VAL A 59 5.91 10.40 12.15
CA VAL A 59 4.56 10.18 12.67
C VAL A 59 3.87 9.05 11.93
N LEU A 60 3.77 9.10 10.59
CA LEU A 60 2.92 8.15 9.85
C LEU A 60 3.61 6.80 9.58
N VAL A 61 4.93 6.78 9.39
CA VAL A 61 5.66 5.55 8.99
C VAL A 61 6.35 4.88 10.17
N ARG A 62 6.99 5.65 11.06
CA ARG A 62 7.85 5.09 12.13
C ARG A 62 7.18 5.02 13.51
N CYS A 63 6.16 5.84 13.77
CA CYS A 63 5.53 5.88 15.08
C CYS A 63 4.86 4.53 15.38
N PRO A 64 5.17 3.87 16.52
CA PRO A 64 4.55 2.60 16.87
C PRO A 64 3.09 2.77 17.34
N ASN A 65 2.71 3.95 17.82
CA ASN A 65 1.37 4.21 18.36
C ASN A 65 0.34 4.37 17.24
N HIS A 66 -0.54 3.38 17.10
CA HIS A 66 -1.59 3.36 16.08
C HIS A 66 -2.51 4.58 16.16
N THR A 67 -2.92 4.98 17.36
CA THR A 67 -3.84 6.11 17.57
C THR A 67 -3.24 7.41 17.07
N ILE A 68 -1.95 7.64 17.31
CA ILE A 68 -1.24 8.83 16.82
C ILE A 68 -1.19 8.85 15.29
N ARG A 69 -0.87 7.72 14.66
CA ARG A 69 -0.87 7.60 13.19
C ARG A 69 -2.24 7.87 12.60
N HIS A 70 -3.27 7.26 13.17
CA HIS A 70 -4.66 7.42 12.76
C HIS A 70 -5.13 8.88 12.88
N MET A 71 -4.86 9.51 14.02
CA MET A 71 -5.15 10.92 14.27
C MET A 71 -4.45 11.84 13.25
N PHE A 72 -3.18 11.57 12.96
CA PHE A 72 -2.43 12.33 11.97
C PHE A 72 -3.01 12.16 10.56
N ALA A 73 -3.27 10.93 10.13
CA ALA A 73 -3.90 10.64 8.84
C ALA A 73 -5.29 11.31 8.73
N HIS A 74 -6.06 11.30 9.81
CA HIS A 74 -7.35 11.99 9.88
C HIS A 74 -7.20 13.51 9.69
N VAL A 75 -6.20 14.15 10.31
CA VAL A 75 -5.91 15.58 10.07
C VAL A 75 -5.57 15.84 8.60
N LEU A 76 -4.73 15.00 7.97
CA LEU A 76 -4.37 15.16 6.56
C LEU A 76 -5.59 15.11 5.65
N ILE A 77 -6.47 14.12 5.85
CA ILE A 77 -7.74 13.98 5.13
C ILE A 77 -8.61 15.21 5.36
N ASP A 78 -8.83 15.60 6.61
CA ASP A 78 -9.66 16.76 6.95
C ASP A 78 -9.16 18.05 6.28
N VAL A 79 -7.85 18.26 6.26
CA VAL A 79 -7.22 19.41 5.57
C VAL A 79 -7.54 19.39 4.08
N LEU A 80 -7.36 18.25 3.41
CA LEU A 80 -7.57 18.11 1.98
C LEU A 80 -9.04 18.33 1.58
N TYR A 81 -9.99 17.90 2.41
CA TYR A 81 -11.42 18.05 2.10
C TYR A 81 -12.02 19.38 2.55
N LYS A 82 -11.80 19.76 3.81
CA LYS A 82 -12.53 20.89 4.41
C LYS A 82 -11.97 22.24 4.01
N SER A 83 -10.72 22.31 3.56
CA SER A 83 -10.10 23.56 3.11
C SER A 83 -10.56 23.99 1.70
N ARG A 84 -11.48 23.24 1.07
CA ARG A 84 -12.07 23.52 -0.25
C ARG A 84 -11.01 23.85 -1.30
N PHE A 85 -9.96 23.04 -1.36
CA PHE A 85 -8.96 23.14 -2.44
C PHE A 85 -9.60 22.92 -3.83
N ARG A 86 -10.77 22.25 -3.88
CA ARG A 86 -11.58 22.05 -5.09
C ARG A 86 -12.14 23.34 -5.71
N ASP A 87 -12.45 24.35 -4.90
CA ASP A 87 -13.09 25.60 -5.37
C ASP A 87 -12.06 26.71 -5.68
N SER A 88 -10.78 26.36 -5.78
CA SER A 88 -9.70 27.33 -5.60
C SER A 88 -8.75 27.49 -6.77
N SER A 89 -8.01 28.60 -6.76
CA SER A 89 -7.04 28.97 -7.79
C SER A 89 -6.07 27.85 -8.12
N ASN A 90 -5.52 27.85 -9.34
CA ASN A 90 -4.53 26.85 -9.81
C ASN A 90 -3.41 26.58 -8.79
N GLU A 91 -2.92 27.60 -8.07
CA GLU A 91 -1.87 27.47 -7.05
C GLU A 91 -2.22 26.52 -5.90
N ASP A 92 -3.46 26.54 -5.42
CA ASP A 92 -3.92 25.71 -4.30
C ASP A 92 -4.03 24.24 -4.72
N SER A 93 -4.46 24.00 -5.97
CA SER A 93 -4.48 22.67 -6.58
C SER A 93 -3.06 22.11 -6.77
N LEU A 94 -2.11 22.96 -7.18
CA LEU A 94 -0.70 22.58 -7.31
C LEU A 94 -0.09 22.16 -5.96
N VAL A 95 -0.42 22.85 -4.86
CA VAL A 95 0.06 22.46 -3.52
C VAL A 95 -0.45 21.07 -3.14
N VAL A 96 -1.72 20.76 -3.41
CA VAL A 96 -2.27 19.41 -3.17
C VAL A 96 -1.56 18.37 -4.03
N GLN A 97 -1.37 18.65 -5.32
CA GLN A 97 -0.65 17.74 -6.22
C GLN A 97 0.78 17.49 -5.74
N GLN A 98 1.52 18.53 -5.34
CA GLN A 98 2.88 18.41 -4.83
C GLN A 98 2.92 17.60 -3.53
N PHE A 99 1.97 17.84 -2.63
CA PHE A 99 1.85 17.07 -1.40
C PHE A 99 1.61 15.58 -1.68
N ILE A 100 0.66 15.24 -2.56
CA ILE A 100 0.37 13.84 -2.90
C ILE A 100 1.58 13.18 -3.58
N ARG A 101 2.30 13.90 -4.46
CA ARG A 101 3.55 13.40 -5.04
C ARG A 101 4.60 13.13 -3.97
N LYS A 102 4.81 14.05 -3.03
CA LYS A 102 5.78 13.87 -1.93
C LYS A 102 5.36 12.72 -1.01
N TYR A 103 4.07 12.60 -0.71
CA TYR A 103 3.51 11.53 0.10
C TYR A 103 3.79 10.16 -0.53
N LEU A 104 3.55 10.01 -1.84
CA LEU A 104 3.88 8.80 -2.59
C LEU A 104 5.39 8.55 -2.69
N SER A 105 6.20 9.62 -2.73
CA SER A 105 7.67 9.48 -2.83
C SER A 105 8.29 8.75 -1.64
N ILE A 106 7.63 8.75 -0.48
CA ILE A 106 8.06 8.01 0.71
C ILE A 106 8.29 6.53 0.41
N ILE A 107 7.34 5.88 -0.27
CA ILE A 107 7.43 4.45 -0.57
C ILE A 107 8.37 4.14 -1.74
N SER A 108 8.54 5.05 -2.69
CA SER A 108 9.43 4.85 -3.84
C SER A 108 10.89 5.15 -3.52
N GLU A 109 11.19 6.21 -2.76
CA GLU A 109 12.57 6.59 -2.39
C GLU A 109 13.17 5.67 -1.32
N SER A 110 12.38 5.33 -0.31
CA SER A 110 12.89 4.53 0.82
C SER A 110 12.74 3.02 0.58
N GLY A 111 11.86 2.61 -0.34
CA GLY A 111 11.74 1.25 -0.88
C GLY A 111 11.88 0.13 0.16
N ALA A 112 12.89 -0.72 -0.03
CA ALA A 112 13.14 -1.92 0.79
C ALA A 112 13.70 -1.62 2.19
N ARG A 113 14.13 -0.38 2.45
CA ARG A 113 14.67 0.05 3.75
C ARG A 113 13.57 0.45 4.73
N LEU A 114 12.34 0.66 4.25
CA LEU A 114 11.20 0.95 5.10
C LEU A 114 10.72 -0.29 5.86
N SER A 115 10.54 -0.11 7.17
CA SER A 115 9.78 -1.08 7.96
C SER A 115 8.30 -0.96 7.61
N ILE A 116 7.72 -2.01 7.04
CA ILE A 116 6.29 -2.04 6.70
C ILE A 116 5.38 -2.11 7.92
N ARG A 117 5.91 -2.42 9.11
CA ARG A 117 5.15 -2.80 10.32
C ARG A 117 4.03 -1.83 10.69
N TYR A 118 4.21 -0.53 10.45
CA TYR A 118 3.29 0.52 10.88
C TYR A 118 2.60 1.25 9.72
N MET A 119 2.74 0.75 8.49
CA MET A 119 2.28 1.40 7.26
C MET A 119 0.78 1.29 6.99
N SER A 120 -0.01 0.65 7.87
CA SER A 120 -1.46 0.47 7.62
C SER A 120 -2.17 1.80 7.37
N GLU A 121 -1.91 2.80 8.22
CA GLU A 121 -2.52 4.14 8.12
C GLU A 121 -2.05 4.91 6.88
N TYR A 122 -0.85 4.59 6.36
CA TYR A 122 -0.39 5.18 5.11
C TYR A 122 -1.30 4.77 3.94
N PHE A 123 -1.68 3.50 3.87
CA PHE A 123 -2.58 2.98 2.84
C PHE A 123 -4.05 3.34 3.10
N VAL A 124 -4.46 3.39 4.37
CA VAL A 124 -5.79 3.89 4.76
C VAL A 124 -5.96 5.32 4.28
N PHE A 125 -4.97 6.20 4.48
CA PHE A 125 -5.02 7.58 3.98
C PHE A 125 -5.21 7.63 2.46
N LEU A 126 -4.44 6.88 1.66
CA LEU A 126 -4.56 6.93 0.20
C LEU A 126 -5.91 6.40 -0.30
N HIS A 127 -6.42 5.34 0.35
CA HIS A 127 -7.74 4.77 0.08
C HIS A 127 -8.85 5.76 0.47
N ASP A 128 -8.72 6.32 1.67
CA ASP A 128 -9.36 7.52 2.21
C ASP A 128 -9.54 8.57 1.10
N PHE A 129 -8.39 9.01 0.62
CA PHE A 129 -8.27 10.10 -0.33
C PHE A 129 -9.02 9.81 -1.65
N ALA A 130 -8.77 8.63 -2.23
CA ALA A 130 -9.41 8.19 -3.47
C ALA A 130 -10.94 8.07 -3.35
N ARG A 131 -11.47 7.67 -2.19
CA ARG A 131 -12.92 7.46 -2.01
C ARG A 131 -13.75 8.74 -1.99
N ASN A 132 -13.12 9.89 -1.84
CA ASN A 132 -13.85 11.14 -1.74
C ASN A 132 -14.29 11.71 -3.09
N GLY A 133 -13.70 11.27 -4.20
CA GLY A 133 -14.12 11.75 -5.50
C GLY A 133 -13.25 11.25 -6.65
N ILE A 134 -13.77 11.48 -7.87
CA ILE A 134 -13.12 11.05 -9.12
C ILE A 134 -11.86 11.88 -9.38
N ASP A 135 -11.85 13.16 -9.03
CA ASP A 135 -10.70 14.05 -9.20
C ASP A 135 -9.49 13.56 -8.39
N GLU A 136 -9.72 13.08 -7.16
CA GLU A 136 -8.68 12.50 -6.31
C GLU A 136 -8.14 11.20 -6.90
N CYS A 137 -9.00 10.37 -7.48
CA CYS A 137 -8.57 9.19 -8.23
C CYS A 137 -7.71 9.57 -9.45
N TYR A 138 -8.11 10.55 -10.25
CA TYR A 138 -7.33 11.04 -11.39
C TYR A 138 -5.98 11.58 -10.97
N LEU A 139 -5.92 12.37 -9.90
CA LEU A 139 -4.66 12.85 -9.35
C LEU A 139 -3.72 11.70 -8.95
N LEU A 140 -4.25 10.67 -8.27
CA LEU A 140 -3.45 9.50 -7.89
C LEU A 140 -2.96 8.71 -9.11
N LEU A 141 -3.80 8.56 -10.15
CA LEU A 141 -3.45 7.91 -11.41
C LEU A 141 -2.33 8.68 -12.13
N ASP A 142 -2.44 10.00 -12.22
CA ASP A 142 -1.42 10.88 -12.83
C ASP A 142 -0.10 10.94 -12.02
N CYS A 143 -0.14 10.49 -10.77
CA CYS A 143 1.05 10.28 -9.93
C CYS A 143 1.59 8.84 -9.97
N LEU A 144 1.08 7.99 -10.87
CA LEU A 144 1.47 6.58 -11.01
C LEU A 144 1.29 5.77 -9.72
N CYS A 145 0.25 6.07 -8.94
CA CYS A 145 0.02 5.45 -7.63
C CYS A 145 -0.01 3.91 -7.69
N ILE A 146 -0.73 3.33 -8.66
CA ILE A 146 -0.81 1.86 -8.83
C ILE A 146 0.58 1.25 -9.01
N GLN A 147 1.41 1.84 -9.87
CA GLN A 147 2.77 1.36 -10.12
C GLN A 147 3.63 1.40 -8.86
N GLN A 148 3.58 2.50 -8.11
CA GLN A 148 4.33 2.64 -6.87
C GLN A 148 3.87 1.62 -5.81
N LEU A 149 2.56 1.39 -5.67
CA LEU A 149 2.01 0.42 -4.71
C LEU A 149 2.40 -1.03 -5.05
N ILE A 150 2.27 -1.44 -6.32
CA ILE A 150 2.63 -2.80 -6.76
C ILE A 150 4.13 -3.02 -6.60
N THR A 151 4.96 -2.07 -7.04
CA THR A 151 6.42 -2.14 -6.90
C THR A 151 6.81 -2.27 -5.43
N PHE A 152 6.23 -1.45 -4.56
CA PHE A 152 6.49 -1.50 -3.12
C PHE A 152 6.09 -2.85 -2.50
N TYR A 153 4.90 -3.34 -2.83
CA TYR A 153 4.42 -4.62 -2.32
C TYR A 153 5.30 -5.79 -2.76
N MET A 154 5.66 -5.83 -4.04
CA MET A 154 6.55 -6.88 -4.59
C MET A 154 7.95 -6.83 -3.99
N LEU A 155 8.47 -5.64 -3.69
CA LEU A 155 9.79 -5.50 -3.03
C LEU A 155 9.82 -6.09 -1.62
N HIS A 156 8.71 -6.01 -0.89
CA HIS A 156 8.59 -6.51 0.48
C HIS A 156 8.13 -7.98 0.57
N ARG A 157 7.40 -8.48 -0.44
CA ARG A 157 6.90 -9.86 -0.49
C ARG A 157 7.67 -10.80 -1.41
N GLY A 158 8.34 -10.28 -2.43
CA GLY A 158 9.18 -11.04 -3.38
C GLY A 158 10.49 -11.60 -2.81
N ARG A 159 10.74 -11.45 -1.50
CA ARG A 159 11.90 -12.02 -0.79
C ARG A 159 11.71 -13.48 -0.35
N GLN A 160 10.74 -14.21 -0.89
CA GLN A 160 10.66 -15.66 -0.73
C GLN A 160 10.78 -16.30 -2.10
N PRO A 161 11.83 -17.12 -2.32
CA PRO A 161 11.64 -18.55 -2.01
C PRO A 161 12.92 -19.26 -1.56
N LYS A 162 12.82 -20.10 -0.52
CA LYS A 162 13.46 -21.42 -0.59
C LYS A 162 12.42 -22.47 -0.22
N GLN A 163 11.85 -23.06 -1.27
CA GLN A 163 11.31 -24.40 -1.16
C GLN A 163 12.41 -25.27 -0.55
N SER A 164 12.15 -25.81 0.63
CA SER A 164 12.90 -26.92 1.18
C SER A 164 12.76 -28.09 0.20
N SER A 165 13.74 -28.26 -0.69
CA SER A 165 13.97 -29.53 -1.35
C SER A 165 14.31 -30.54 -0.26
N SER A 166 13.31 -31.30 0.16
CA SER A 166 13.53 -32.58 0.82
C SER A 166 13.75 -33.62 -0.28
N ASN A 167 14.91 -34.27 -0.26
CA ASN A 167 15.04 -35.66 -0.67
C ASN A 167 16.23 -36.30 0.05
N ASN A 168 15.90 -36.91 1.20
CA ASN A 168 16.33 -38.19 1.75
C ASN A 168 17.80 -38.65 1.67
N ASN A 169 18.33 -38.83 2.88
CA ASN A 169 19.00 -40.03 3.41
C ASN A 169 20.23 -40.58 2.68
N ASN A 170 21.38 -40.44 3.33
CA ASN A 170 22.18 -41.62 3.72
C ASN A 170 22.73 -41.39 5.13
N ASN A 171 22.43 -42.35 6.01
CA ASN A 171 23.09 -42.54 7.29
C ASN A 171 24.53 -42.99 7.01
N ASP A 172 25.53 -42.39 7.65
CA ASP A 172 26.67 -43.15 8.16
C ASP A 172 27.29 -42.43 9.36
N ASP A 173 27.67 -43.24 10.35
CA ASP A 173 28.12 -42.88 11.68
C ASP A 173 29.54 -42.29 11.68
N GLY A 174 29.85 -41.39 12.63
CA GLY A 174 31.24 -40.96 12.84
C GLY A 174 31.44 -39.72 13.70
N ASN A 175 31.20 -39.86 15.00
CA ASN A 175 31.63 -38.94 16.06
C ASN A 175 33.09 -38.47 15.90
N THR A 176 33.35 -37.17 15.74
CA THR A 176 34.56 -36.49 16.25
C THR A 176 34.30 -34.99 16.47
N ASN A 177 34.52 -34.53 17.70
CA ASN A 177 34.61 -33.11 18.06
C ASN A 177 35.83 -32.46 17.40
N SER A 178 35.64 -31.30 16.74
CA SER A 178 36.63 -30.22 16.72
C SER A 178 36.03 -28.93 16.13
N ASP A 179 35.95 -27.92 16.99
CA ASP A 179 36.17 -26.49 16.78
C ASP A 179 35.69 -25.81 15.48
N ASN A 180 34.78 -24.87 15.72
CA ASN A 180 34.27 -23.83 14.83
C ASN A 180 35.39 -22.96 14.25
N GLU A 181 35.39 -22.76 12.93
CA GLU A 181 35.60 -21.45 12.30
C GLU A 181 35.43 -21.58 10.76
N ASN A 182 34.41 -20.88 10.22
CA ASN A 182 34.44 -20.13 8.95
C ASN A 182 33.05 -20.07 8.30
N GLN A 183 32.38 -18.92 8.42
CA GLN A 183 31.53 -18.41 7.35
C GLN A 183 31.78 -16.92 7.17
N SER A 184 32.41 -16.62 6.02
CA SER A 184 32.78 -15.32 5.54
C SER A 184 31.59 -14.36 5.49
N THR A 185 31.65 -13.33 6.34
CA THR A 185 30.90 -12.09 6.18
C THR A 185 31.82 -11.11 5.45
N THR A 186 31.55 -10.86 4.16
CA THR A 186 32.18 -9.75 3.44
C THR A 186 31.49 -8.44 3.83
N ASN A 187 32.02 -7.82 4.90
CA ASN A 187 31.76 -6.43 5.22
C ASN A 187 32.49 -5.54 4.20
N LEU A 188 31.74 -4.70 3.47
CA LEU A 188 32.33 -3.54 2.80
C LEU A 188 31.99 -2.30 3.64
N LEU A 189 32.98 -1.87 4.41
CA LEU A 189 33.00 -0.61 5.15
C LEU A 189 33.40 0.50 4.16
N MET A 190 32.61 1.58 4.11
CA MET A 190 33.11 2.90 3.71
C MET A 190 32.81 3.86 4.86
N THR A 191 33.90 4.34 5.43
CA THR A 191 34.01 5.32 6.49
C THR A 191 33.76 6.73 5.94
N THR A 192 32.82 7.46 6.56
CA THR A 192 32.94 8.91 6.66
C THR A 192 32.52 9.33 8.06
N ASN A 193 33.48 9.88 8.79
CA ASN A 193 33.33 10.46 10.11
C ASN A 193 32.41 11.68 10.10
N GLY A 194 31.67 11.87 11.19
CA GLY A 194 31.43 13.21 11.72
C GLY A 194 29.96 13.57 11.97
N ILE A 195 29.67 13.67 13.27
CA ILE A 195 28.68 14.54 13.93
C ILE A 195 27.41 13.82 14.43
N ASP A 196 27.26 13.98 15.74
CA ASP A 196 26.31 13.44 16.70
C ASP A 196 24.84 13.38 16.25
N ASP A 197 24.20 12.25 16.52
CA ASP A 197 22.80 12.17 16.95
C ASP A 197 22.55 10.81 17.61
N ASP A 198 21.81 10.82 18.73
CA ASP A 198 21.49 9.68 19.58
C ASP A 198 20.85 8.50 18.81
N ILE A 199 21.68 7.59 18.30
CA ILE A 199 21.26 6.28 17.80
C ILE A 199 21.32 5.30 18.98
N ILE A 200 20.16 4.95 19.51
CA ILE A 200 20.00 3.82 20.42
C ILE A 200 20.52 2.56 19.70
N PRO A 201 21.53 1.84 20.25
CA PRO A 201 22.04 0.63 19.62
C PRO A 201 20.98 -0.47 19.64
N LEU A 202 20.66 -0.99 18.45
CA LEU A 202 19.55 -1.90 18.15
C LEU A 202 19.73 -3.34 18.67
N ASN A 203 20.49 -3.58 19.76
CA ASN A 203 20.93 -4.92 20.15
C ASN A 203 20.48 -5.41 21.54
N THR A 204 19.51 -4.80 22.23
CA THR A 204 19.10 -5.32 23.57
C THR A 204 17.60 -5.37 23.83
N ILE A 205 16.78 -5.58 22.81
CA ILE A 205 15.42 -6.09 23.03
C ILE A 205 15.27 -7.40 22.26
N ARG A 206 15.70 -8.50 22.90
CA ARG A 206 15.28 -9.85 22.54
C ARG A 206 13.78 -9.98 22.86
N LEU A 207 12.93 -9.57 21.91
CA LEU A 207 11.56 -10.07 21.81
C LEU A 207 11.57 -11.30 20.89
N PRO A 208 10.65 -12.27 21.08
CA PRO A 208 10.75 -13.57 20.46
C PRO A 208 10.75 -13.42 18.94
N THR A 209 11.80 -13.95 18.31
CA THR A 209 11.88 -14.24 16.89
C THR A 209 10.85 -15.32 16.56
N ASN A 210 9.57 -14.93 16.53
CA ASN A 210 8.55 -15.69 15.84
C ASN A 210 8.42 -15.11 14.43
N ASN A 211 8.87 -15.91 13.48
CA ASN A 211 8.73 -15.73 12.03
C ASN A 211 7.26 -15.63 11.64
N ASN A 212 6.65 -14.46 11.81
CA ASN A 212 5.42 -14.08 11.14
C ASN A 212 5.58 -12.68 10.54
N LEU A 213 6.32 -12.63 9.43
CA LEU A 213 6.16 -11.57 8.41
C LEU A 213 4.81 -11.68 7.67
N ASN A 214 3.90 -12.55 8.14
CA ASN A 214 2.49 -12.51 7.80
C ASN A 214 1.81 -11.43 8.64
N CYS A 215 1.99 -10.17 8.26
CA CYS A 215 1.08 -9.09 8.64
C CYS A 215 0.14 -8.78 7.46
N PRO A 216 -0.84 -9.66 7.16
CA PRO A 216 -1.79 -9.45 6.07
C PRO A 216 -2.57 -8.14 6.26
N GLY A 217 -2.80 -7.74 7.52
CA GLY A 217 -3.53 -6.52 7.88
C GLY A 217 -2.92 -5.20 7.38
N ILE A 218 -1.62 -5.14 7.11
CA ILE A 218 -0.95 -3.88 6.74
C ILE A 218 -1.41 -3.40 5.35
N PHE A 219 -1.59 -4.34 4.42
CA PHE A 219 -1.95 -4.05 3.03
C PHE A 219 -3.45 -4.11 2.76
N GLU A 220 -4.29 -4.30 3.79
CA GLU A 220 -5.75 -4.47 3.68
C GLU A 220 -6.43 -3.41 2.78
N LYS A 221 -5.99 -2.15 2.90
CA LYS A 221 -6.53 -1.01 2.13
C LYS A 221 -5.80 -0.75 0.81
N MET A 222 -4.61 -1.32 0.62
CA MET A 222 -3.83 -1.16 -0.61
C MET A 222 -4.55 -1.80 -1.80
N PHE A 223 -5.07 -3.02 -1.65
CA PHE A 223 -5.71 -3.73 -2.76
C PHE A 223 -7.07 -3.15 -3.18
N PRO A 224 -7.98 -2.77 -2.24
CA PRO A 224 -9.17 -2.00 -2.59
C PRO A 224 -8.86 -0.68 -3.27
N LEU A 225 -7.79 0.01 -2.86
CA LEU A 225 -7.34 1.24 -3.52
C LEU A 225 -6.90 0.95 -4.96
N ILE A 226 -6.08 -0.08 -5.19
CA ILE A 226 -5.68 -0.48 -6.55
C ILE A 226 -6.92 -0.80 -7.39
N ALA A 227 -7.85 -1.59 -6.87
CA ALA A 227 -9.09 -1.94 -7.57
C ALA A 227 -9.92 -0.70 -7.93
N LEU A 228 -10.09 0.24 -6.99
CA LEU A 228 -10.80 1.49 -7.21
C LEU A 228 -10.15 2.37 -8.29
N LEU A 229 -8.83 2.51 -8.25
CA LEU A 229 -8.10 3.30 -9.25
C LEU A 229 -8.16 2.65 -10.63
N LEU A 230 -8.06 1.32 -10.69
CA LEU A 230 -8.11 0.57 -11.93
C LEU A 230 -9.52 0.64 -12.57
N GLU A 231 -10.57 0.59 -11.75
CA GLU A 231 -11.96 0.84 -12.18
C GLU A 231 -12.13 2.28 -12.70
N THR A 232 -11.50 3.25 -12.04
CA THR A 232 -11.54 4.65 -12.46
C THR A 232 -10.79 4.87 -13.77
N GLU A 233 -9.66 4.21 -13.97
CA GLU A 233 -8.93 4.27 -15.24
C GLU A 233 -9.74 3.62 -16.37
N ARG A 234 -10.46 2.54 -16.08
CA ARG A 234 -11.39 1.91 -17.02
C ARG A 234 -12.48 2.88 -17.47
N THR A 235 -13.09 3.63 -16.56
CA THR A 235 -14.12 4.61 -16.94
C THR A 235 -13.53 5.84 -17.63
N ARG A 236 -12.27 6.21 -17.33
CA ARG A 236 -11.56 7.35 -17.94
C ARG A 236 -11.13 7.11 -19.37
N SER A 237 -10.49 5.97 -19.64
CA SER A 237 -9.74 5.72 -20.88
C SER A 237 -10.00 4.34 -21.48
N ASN A 238 -10.99 3.59 -20.97
CA ASN A 238 -11.21 2.18 -21.30
C ASN A 238 -9.95 1.31 -21.16
N LEU A 239 -8.99 1.71 -20.31
CA LEU A 239 -7.69 1.07 -20.14
C LEU A 239 -6.79 1.10 -21.39
N GLU A 240 -7.11 1.89 -22.42
CA GLU A 240 -6.35 1.91 -23.69
C GLU A 240 -4.90 2.37 -23.52
N ASN A 241 -4.66 3.30 -22.58
CA ASN A 241 -3.34 3.86 -22.30
C ASN A 241 -2.73 3.35 -20.98
N PHE A 242 -3.40 2.41 -20.29
CA PHE A 242 -2.93 1.92 -19.01
C PHE A 242 -1.94 0.77 -19.20
N ASP A 243 -0.78 0.86 -18.55
CA ASP A 243 0.24 -0.17 -18.63
C ASP A 243 -0.14 -1.42 -17.81
N LEU A 244 -0.87 -2.33 -18.45
CA LEU A 244 -1.21 -3.64 -17.88
C LEU A 244 0.01 -4.55 -17.68
N HIS A 245 1.18 -4.21 -18.27
CA HIS A 245 2.40 -5.02 -18.12
C HIS A 245 2.76 -5.24 -16.65
N LEU A 246 2.54 -4.24 -15.81
CA LEU A 246 2.80 -4.30 -14.37
C LEU A 246 2.11 -5.47 -13.66
N PHE A 247 0.92 -5.87 -14.13
CA PHE A 247 0.18 -6.99 -13.56
C PHE A 247 0.55 -8.34 -14.19
N ILE A 248 1.07 -8.32 -15.42
CA ILE A 248 1.39 -9.51 -16.21
C ILE A 248 2.84 -9.95 -15.98
N GLU A 249 3.71 -9.03 -15.58
CA GLU A 249 5.13 -9.26 -15.36
C GLU A 249 5.38 -10.50 -14.48
N ASN A 250 6.39 -11.29 -14.86
CA ASN A 250 6.77 -12.52 -14.16
C ASN A 250 5.59 -13.48 -13.94
N ASP A 251 4.81 -13.73 -15.01
CA ASP A 251 3.63 -14.60 -15.00
C ASP A 251 2.60 -14.21 -13.94
N PHE A 252 2.22 -12.94 -13.85
CA PHE A 252 1.29 -12.45 -12.84
C PHE A 252 1.79 -12.65 -11.40
N ALA A 253 3.10 -12.47 -11.16
CA ALA A 253 3.72 -12.65 -9.84
C ALA A 253 3.03 -11.86 -8.73
N PHE A 254 2.57 -10.64 -9.05
CA PHE A 254 1.80 -9.81 -8.12
C PHE A 254 0.50 -10.47 -7.66
N ILE A 255 -0.31 -10.92 -8.63
CA ILE A 255 -1.60 -11.58 -8.34
C ILE A 255 -1.36 -12.87 -7.57
N GLN A 256 -0.38 -13.66 -7.99
CA GLN A 256 0.00 -14.90 -7.30
C GLN A 256 0.35 -14.63 -5.83
N GLN A 257 1.22 -13.64 -5.58
CA GLN A 257 1.64 -13.30 -4.22
C GLN A 257 0.47 -12.79 -3.37
N GLN A 258 -0.43 -12.00 -3.95
CA GLN A 258 -1.63 -11.50 -3.25
C GLN A 258 -2.58 -12.63 -2.84
N ILE A 259 -2.76 -13.64 -3.69
CA ILE A 259 -3.58 -14.82 -3.36
C ILE A 259 -2.91 -15.63 -2.24
N LEU A 260 -1.61 -15.87 -2.34
CA LEU A 260 -0.85 -16.65 -1.35
C LEU A 260 -0.79 -15.95 0.02
N ASP A 261 -0.67 -14.62 0.03
CA ASP A 261 -0.71 -13.84 1.26
C ASP A 261 -2.12 -13.80 1.89
N ASN A 262 -3.15 -14.26 1.17
CA ASN A 262 -4.54 -14.31 1.61
C ASN A 262 -5.08 -12.96 2.10
N ILE A 263 -4.73 -11.87 1.39
CA ILE A 263 -5.13 -10.50 1.76
C ILE A 263 -6.22 -10.03 0.80
N ASN A 264 -7.38 -9.67 1.35
CA ASN A 264 -8.49 -9.06 0.62
C ASN A 264 -8.80 -9.72 -0.73
N LEU A 265 -9.07 -11.03 -0.70
CA LEU A 265 -9.31 -11.85 -1.88
C LEU A 265 -10.43 -11.35 -2.79
N LYS A 266 -11.39 -10.61 -2.24
CA LYS A 266 -12.45 -9.95 -3.01
C LYS A 266 -11.88 -8.84 -3.90
N ALA A 267 -11.00 -7.98 -3.36
CA ALA A 267 -10.30 -6.97 -4.15
C ALA A 267 -9.37 -7.64 -5.18
N THR A 268 -8.70 -8.75 -4.83
CA THR A 268 -7.90 -9.54 -5.79
C THR A 268 -8.74 -10.00 -6.98
N ALA A 269 -9.92 -10.58 -6.72
CA ALA A 269 -10.82 -11.04 -7.77
C ALA A 269 -11.29 -9.89 -8.67
N HIS A 270 -11.59 -8.71 -8.10
CA HIS A 270 -11.97 -7.52 -8.86
C HIS A 270 -10.81 -6.98 -9.71
N ILE A 271 -9.59 -6.97 -9.19
CA ILE A 271 -8.39 -6.62 -9.98
C ILE A 271 -8.22 -7.60 -11.16
N ILE A 272 -8.34 -8.90 -10.90
CA ILE A 272 -8.25 -9.93 -11.95
C ILE A 272 -9.31 -9.64 -13.03
N GLN A 273 -10.55 -9.37 -12.64
CA GLN A 273 -11.66 -9.00 -13.55
C GLN A 273 -11.34 -7.82 -14.44
N LEU A 274 -10.77 -6.77 -13.87
CA LEU A 274 -10.42 -5.57 -14.61
C LEU A 274 -9.28 -5.78 -15.60
N ILE A 275 -8.31 -6.64 -15.26
CA ILE A 275 -7.17 -6.95 -16.15
C ILE A 275 -7.61 -7.72 -17.40
N TYR A 276 -8.55 -8.67 -17.27
CA TYR A 276 -8.98 -9.48 -18.41
C TYR A 276 -10.19 -8.91 -19.15
N TYR A 277 -10.75 -7.78 -18.69
CA TYR A 277 -11.84 -7.09 -19.39
C TYR A 277 -11.44 -6.84 -20.85
N LYS A 278 -12.16 -7.50 -21.78
CA LYS A 278 -11.93 -7.51 -23.24
C LYS A 278 -10.64 -8.19 -23.74
N ASN A 279 -9.91 -8.95 -22.92
CA ASN A 279 -8.69 -9.64 -23.35
C ASN A 279 -8.66 -11.14 -22.99
N ASP A 280 -9.25 -11.95 -23.88
CA ASP A 280 -9.36 -13.40 -23.75
C ASP A 280 -8.01 -14.13 -23.59
N VAL A 281 -6.92 -13.52 -24.07
CA VAL A 281 -5.57 -14.09 -23.95
C VAL A 281 -5.12 -14.11 -22.49
N TYR A 282 -5.40 -13.05 -21.73
CA TYR A 282 -5.04 -12.99 -20.31
C TYR A 282 -5.96 -13.86 -19.45
N THR A 283 -7.24 -13.98 -19.82
CA THR A 283 -8.19 -14.89 -19.17
C THR A 283 -7.65 -16.32 -19.15
N ASN A 284 -7.26 -16.86 -20.31
CA ASN A 284 -6.76 -18.22 -20.41
C ASN A 284 -5.45 -18.42 -19.64
N LYS A 285 -4.54 -17.43 -19.64
CA LYS A 285 -3.29 -17.51 -18.90
C LYS A 285 -3.50 -17.54 -17.39
N ILE A 286 -4.36 -16.68 -16.85
CA ILE A 286 -4.65 -16.65 -15.41
C ILE A 286 -5.38 -17.92 -14.97
N VAL A 287 -6.36 -18.41 -15.75
CA VAL A 287 -7.06 -19.67 -15.44
C VAL A 287 -6.07 -20.84 -15.40
N ASN A 288 -5.20 -20.96 -16.42
CA ASN A 288 -4.17 -21.99 -16.45
C ASN A 288 -3.22 -21.89 -15.26
N LEU A 289 -2.80 -20.68 -14.90
CA LEU A 289 -1.96 -20.42 -13.74
C LEU A 289 -2.65 -20.83 -12.43
N LEU A 290 -3.91 -20.46 -12.23
CA LEU A 290 -4.70 -20.84 -11.05
C LEU A 290 -4.85 -22.37 -10.98
N SER A 291 -5.18 -23.04 -12.09
CA SER A 291 -5.30 -24.50 -12.17
C SER A 291 -3.97 -25.23 -11.91
N GLN A 292 -2.86 -24.72 -12.45
CA GLN A 292 -1.52 -25.27 -12.18
C GLN A 292 -1.14 -25.11 -10.71
N ARG A 293 -1.43 -23.95 -10.11
CA ARG A 293 -1.15 -23.71 -8.68
C ARG A 293 -1.99 -24.59 -7.77
N ILE A 294 -3.28 -24.78 -8.04
CA ILE A 294 -4.13 -25.73 -7.28
C ILE A 294 -3.53 -27.14 -7.31
N THR A 295 -3.01 -27.56 -8.46
CA THR A 295 -2.35 -28.87 -8.62
C THR A 295 -1.04 -28.96 -7.84
N ASN A 296 -0.23 -27.90 -7.86
CA ASN A 296 1.10 -27.86 -7.23
C ASN A 296 1.05 -27.67 -5.71
N TYR A 297 0.03 -26.99 -5.17
CA TYR A 297 -0.13 -26.74 -3.73
C TYR A 297 -0.85 -27.85 -2.98
N LYS A 298 -0.91 -29.08 -3.50
CA LYS A 298 -1.68 -30.21 -2.95
C LYS A 298 -1.53 -30.45 -1.44
N ASN A 299 -0.41 -29.99 -0.84
CA ASN A 299 -0.09 -30.14 0.58
C ASN A 299 -0.28 -28.87 1.43
N ASP A 300 -0.59 -27.71 0.84
CA ASP A 300 -0.85 -26.44 1.56
C ASP A 300 -2.33 -26.04 1.45
N MET A 301 -3.10 -26.47 2.46
CA MET A 301 -4.55 -26.26 2.52
C MET A 301 -4.93 -24.76 2.58
N ASN A 302 -4.08 -23.91 3.16
CA ASN A 302 -4.40 -22.48 3.27
C ASN A 302 -4.31 -21.79 1.91
N SER A 303 -3.25 -22.08 1.14
CA SER A 303 -3.06 -21.56 -0.21
C SER A 303 -4.15 -22.06 -1.17
N ILE A 304 -4.52 -23.35 -1.06
CA ILE A 304 -5.63 -23.93 -1.84
C ILE A 304 -6.97 -23.24 -1.48
N GLN A 305 -7.25 -23.02 -0.20
CA GLN A 305 -8.48 -22.37 0.23
C GLN A 305 -8.57 -20.93 -0.29
N ALA A 306 -7.46 -20.18 -0.30
CA ALA A 306 -7.42 -18.83 -0.86
C ALA A 306 -7.69 -18.83 -2.37
N LEU A 307 -7.11 -19.77 -3.12
CA LEU A 307 -7.35 -19.96 -4.55
C LEU A 307 -8.83 -20.25 -4.84
N PHE A 308 -9.45 -21.17 -4.11
CA PHE A 308 -10.88 -21.48 -4.28
C PHE A 308 -11.77 -20.29 -3.95
N LYS A 309 -11.49 -19.54 -2.89
CA LYS A 309 -12.25 -18.32 -2.55
C LYS A 309 -12.18 -17.28 -3.67
N VAL A 310 -11.02 -17.08 -4.29
CA VAL A 310 -10.88 -16.16 -5.44
C VAL A 310 -11.68 -16.67 -6.63
N LEU A 311 -11.65 -17.97 -6.93
CA LEU A 311 -12.49 -18.56 -7.98
C LEU A 311 -13.98 -18.35 -7.69
N THR A 312 -14.42 -18.56 -6.45
CA THR A 312 -15.81 -18.29 -6.03
C THR A 312 -16.17 -16.82 -6.27
N TYR A 313 -15.32 -15.88 -5.86
CA TYR A 313 -15.57 -14.46 -6.11
C TYR A 313 -15.59 -14.11 -7.60
N LEU A 314 -14.72 -14.71 -8.41
CA LEU A 314 -14.74 -14.51 -9.86
C LEU A 314 -16.05 -14.99 -10.49
N ILE A 315 -16.59 -16.11 -10.03
CA ILE A 315 -17.87 -16.67 -10.50
C ILE A 315 -19.06 -15.85 -10.01
N GLU A 316 -19.09 -15.47 -8.73
CA GLU A 316 -20.21 -14.73 -8.12
C GLU A 316 -20.38 -13.30 -8.66
N GLN A 317 -19.29 -12.68 -9.12
CA GLN A 317 -19.30 -11.33 -9.68
C GLN A 317 -19.54 -11.33 -11.21
N TYR A 318 -19.44 -12.49 -11.88
CA TYR A 318 -19.73 -12.67 -13.31
C TYR A 318 -21.22 -12.64 -13.75
N PRO A 319 -22.26 -12.85 -12.90
CA PRO A 319 -23.65 -12.90 -13.37
C PRO A 319 -24.16 -11.57 -13.93
N ASN A 320 -23.51 -10.44 -13.62
CA ASN A 320 -24.04 -9.10 -13.89
C ASN A 320 -23.65 -8.50 -15.25
N ASN A 321 -22.81 -9.19 -16.04
CA ASN A 321 -22.36 -8.67 -17.35
C ASN A 321 -23.06 -9.30 -18.57
N ILE A 322 -23.97 -10.26 -18.38
CA ILE A 322 -24.65 -10.95 -19.50
C ILE A 322 -26.00 -10.30 -19.86
N THR A 323 -26.59 -9.47 -18.99
CA THR A 323 -27.98 -9.01 -19.19
C THR A 323 -28.17 -7.66 -19.89
N ASN A 324 -27.12 -6.91 -20.24
CA ASN A 324 -27.30 -5.54 -20.76
C ASN A 324 -27.05 -5.34 -22.27
N ASP A 325 -26.67 -6.37 -23.02
CA ASP A 325 -26.40 -6.23 -24.47
C ASP A 325 -27.55 -6.66 -25.39
N ASN A 326 -28.70 -7.11 -24.86
CA ASN A 326 -29.80 -7.64 -25.68
C ASN A 326 -31.10 -6.83 -25.69
N THR A 327 -31.11 -5.56 -25.27
CA THR A 327 -32.36 -4.75 -25.26
C THR A 327 -32.45 -3.64 -26.31
N ASN A 328 -31.46 -3.48 -27.20
CA ASN A 328 -31.48 -2.38 -28.19
C ASN A 328 -31.87 -2.74 -29.63
N ASP A 329 -32.23 -3.99 -29.95
CA ASP A 329 -32.51 -4.40 -31.34
C ASP A 329 -33.97 -4.80 -31.66
N GLN A 330 -34.95 -4.47 -30.82
CA GLN A 330 -36.37 -4.80 -31.09
C GLN A 330 -37.36 -3.62 -31.12
N GLN A 331 -36.91 -2.36 -31.31
CA GLN A 331 -37.83 -1.22 -31.50
C GLN A 331 -37.64 -0.42 -32.80
N GLN A 332 -37.14 -1.03 -33.87
CA GLN A 332 -37.12 -0.40 -35.21
C GLN A 332 -37.80 -1.19 -36.34
N GLN A 333 -38.67 -2.15 -36.02
CA GLN A 333 -39.57 -2.73 -37.03
C GLN A 333 -41.00 -2.84 -36.47
N GLN A 334 -41.72 -1.73 -36.50
CA GLN A 334 -43.14 -1.72 -36.84
C GLN A 334 -43.54 -0.30 -37.27
N GLN A 335 -43.76 -0.19 -38.59
CA GLN A 335 -44.71 0.75 -39.17
C GLN A 335 -46.11 0.48 -38.64
#